data_AF-A0A183E267-F1
#
_entry.id   AF-A0A183E267-F1
#
_cell.length_a   1.000
_cell.length_b   1.000
_cell.length_c   1.000
_cell.angle_alpha   90.00
_cell.angle_beta   90.00
_cell.angle_gamma   90.00
#
_symmetry.space_group_name_H-M   'P 1'
#
loop_
_entity.id
_entity.type
_entity.pdbx_description
1 polymer ?
#
loop_
_entity_poly.entity_id
_entity_poly.type
_entity_poly.pdbx_seq_one_letter_code
_entity_poly.pdbx_strand_id
1 'polypeptide(L)' 'MPTISKAERSRDEASAEVEYVDRGLHSFQEISHIFNNLALRRLTLSHNKISSVPPNIADLVNLEVALYTFFFRKI' A
#
# COMPACT_ATOMS: atom_id res chain seq x y z
N MET A 1 9.87 0.80 -36.60
CA MET A 1 9.33 1.59 -35.48
C MET A 1 8.81 0.61 -34.44
N PRO A 2 9.49 0.36 -33.31
CA PRO A 2 8.96 -0.55 -32.30
C PRO A 2 7.93 0.20 -31.45
N THR A 3 6.66 -0.16 -31.59
CA THR A 3 5.60 0.20 -30.65
C THR A 3 5.88 -0.56 -29.36
N ILE A 4 6.57 0.10 -28.42
CA ILE A 4 6.77 -0.44 -27.08
C ILE A 4 5.39 -0.54 -26.44
N SER A 5 4.93 -1.80 -26.37
CA SER A 5 3.68 -2.24 -25.81
C SER A 5 3.51 -1.66 -24.41
N LYS A 6 2.52 -0.77 -24.27
CA LYS A 6 2.06 -0.20 -22.98
C LYS A 6 1.70 -1.29 -21.95
N ALA A 7 1.52 -2.53 -22.38
CA ALA A 7 1.18 -3.69 -21.57
C ALA A 7 2.32 -4.19 -20.65
N GLU A 8 3.59 -3.95 -20.99
CA GLU A 8 4.70 -4.53 -20.21
C GLU A 8 5.06 -3.68 -18.99
N ARG A 9 4.87 -2.35 -19.07
CA ARG A 9 5.13 -1.43 -17.94
C ARG A 9 4.15 -1.58 -16.78
N SER A 10 2.93 -2.06 -17.02
CA SER A 10 1.89 -2.14 -15.99
C SER A 10 2.09 -3.27 -14.98
N ARG A 11 2.90 -4.30 -15.26
CA ARG A 11 3.12 -5.38 -14.28
C ARG A 11 4.03 -4.96 -13.13
N ASP A 12 5.08 -4.21 -13.44
CA ASP A 12 5.98 -3.65 -12.44
C ASP A 12 5.30 -2.54 -11.63
N GLU A 13 4.50 -1.69 -12.29
CA GLU A 13 3.76 -0.62 -11.60
C GLU A 13 2.68 -1.19 -10.67
N ALA A 14 1.90 -2.19 -11.12
CA ALA A 14 0.92 -2.86 -10.28
C ALA A 14 1.54 -3.68 -9.13
N SER A 15 2.83 -4.04 -9.24
CA SER A 15 3.55 -4.67 -8.13
C SER A 15 4.08 -3.64 -7.12
N ALA A 16 4.25 -2.39 -7.56
CA ALA A 16 4.62 -1.25 -6.72
C ALA A 16 3.41 -0.55 -6.07
N GLU A 17 2.20 -0.82 -6.57
CA GLU A 17 0.95 -0.24 -6.08
C GLU A 17 0.10 -1.31 -5.41
N VAL A 18 -0.27 -1.07 -4.16
CA VAL A 18 -1.01 -2.04 -3.38
C VAL A 18 -2.24 -1.39 -2.79
N GLU A 19 -3.39 -1.95 -3.12
CA GLU A 19 -4.69 -1.47 -2.68
C GLU A 19 -5.39 -2.53 -1.82
N TYR A 20 -5.55 -2.20 -0.56
CA TYR A 20 -6.34 -2.96 0.40
C TYR A 20 -7.54 -2.11 0.78
N VAL A 21 -8.61 -2.20 -0.01
CA VAL A 21 -9.88 -1.52 0.25
C VAL A 21 -10.88 -2.49 0.84
N ASP A 22 -11.55 -2.11 1.93
CA ASP A 22 -12.63 -2.90 2.56
C ASP A 22 -12.22 -4.34 2.92
N ARG A 23 -10.94 -4.54 3.24
CA ARG A 23 -10.38 -5.85 3.58
C ARG A 23 -10.65 -6.23 5.04
N GLY A 24 -11.32 -5.34 5.78
CA GLY A 24 -11.57 -5.52 7.20
C GLY A 24 -10.28 -5.53 8.03
N LEU A 25 -9.20 -4.95 7.53
CA LEU A 25 -7.91 -5.02 8.21
C LEU A 25 -8.00 -4.28 9.55
N HIS A 26 -7.73 -5.02 10.61
CA HIS A 26 -7.69 -4.46 11.97
C HIS A 26 -6.28 -4.04 12.35
N SER A 27 -5.27 -4.58 11.67
CA SER A 27 -3.86 -4.31 11.95
C SER A 27 -3.01 -4.51 10.69
N PHE A 28 -1.92 -3.75 10.58
CA PHE A 28 -0.97 -3.91 9.47
C PHE A 28 -0.25 -5.27 9.48
N GLN A 29 -0.31 -6.03 10.58
CA GLN A 29 0.22 -7.40 10.65
C GLN A 29 -0.41 -8.32 9.60
N GLU A 30 -1.69 -8.12 9.28
CA GLU A 30 -2.39 -8.90 8.23
C GLU A 30 -1.84 -8.64 6.82
N ILE A 31 -1.24 -7.46 6.62
CA ILE A 31 -0.58 -7.08 5.38
C ILE A 31 0.94 -7.08 5.51
N SER A 32 1.51 -7.81 6.47
CA SER A 32 2.95 -7.75 6.72
C SER A 32 3.81 -8.18 5.53
N HIS A 33 3.25 -8.94 4.59
CA HIS A 33 3.90 -9.33 3.35
C HIS A 33 4.16 -8.14 2.41
N ILE A 34 3.44 -7.03 2.54
CA ILE A 34 3.70 -5.83 1.73
C ILE A 34 5.01 -5.17 2.13
N PHE A 35 5.39 -5.24 3.42
CA PHE A 35 6.65 -4.68 3.91
C PHE A 35 7.86 -5.40 3.31
N ASN A 36 7.69 -6.67 2.93
CA ASN A 36 8.71 -7.43 2.22
C ASN A 36 8.88 -6.96 0.76
N ASN A 37 7.94 -6.18 0.24
CA ASN A 37 7.98 -5.62 -1.10
C ASN A 37 8.59 -4.22 -1.08
N LEU A 38 9.92 -4.16 -1.13
CA LEU A 38 10.66 -2.90 -1.17
C LEU A 38 10.40 -2.07 -2.44
N ALA A 39 9.80 -2.65 -3.49
CA ALA A 39 9.44 -1.89 -4.70
C ALA A 39 8.12 -1.10 -4.53
N LEU A 40 7.42 -1.27 -3.41
CA LEU A 40 6.11 -0.67 -3.17
C LEU A 40 6.25 0.85 -2.97
N ARG A 41 5.58 1.60 -3.85
CA ARG A 41 5.55 3.06 -3.91
C ARG A 41 4.22 3.64 -3.46
N ARG A 42 3.10 2.96 -3.73
CA ARG A 42 1.77 3.46 -3.38
C ARG A 42 1.00 2.42 -2.59
N LEU A 43 0.57 2.79 -1.39
CA LEU A 43 -0.23 1.95 -0.51
C LEU A 43 -1.56 2.63 -0.20
N THR A 44 -2.66 1.98 -0.56
CA THR A 44 -4.01 2.45 -0.26
C THR A 44 -4.71 1.49 0.69
N LEU A 45 -5.13 2.00 1.84
CA LEU A 45 -5.77 1.29 2.96
C LEU A 45 -7.11 1.94 3.30
N SER A 46 -7.98 2.04 2.31
CA SER A 46 -9.30 2.66 2.47
C SER A 46 -10.30 1.70 3.12
N HIS A 47 -11.20 2.24 3.95
CA HIS A 47 -12.28 1.45 4.56
C HIS A 47 -11.79 0.30 5.47
N ASN A 48 -10.56 0.40 6.00
CA ASN A 48 -10.06 -0.52 7.01
C ASN A 48 -10.24 0.06 8.42
N LYS A 49 -10.18 -0.82 9.42
CA LYS A 49 -10.32 -0.47 10.84
C LYS A 49 -8.95 -0.28 11.50
N ILE A 50 -7.97 0.18 10.73
CA ILE A 50 -6.61 0.30 11.20
C ILE A 50 -6.52 1.57 12.06
N SER A 51 -6.43 1.37 13.37
CA SER A 51 -6.51 2.47 14.34
C SER A 51 -5.17 3.19 14.53
N SER A 52 -4.05 2.61 14.12
CA SER A 52 -2.72 3.20 14.24
C SER A 52 -1.80 2.69 13.13
N VAL A 53 -0.92 3.56 12.65
CA VAL A 53 0.12 3.20 11.67
C VAL A 53 1.36 2.74 12.46
N PRO A 54 1.78 1.47 12.35
CA PRO A 54 2.96 0.97 13.04
C PRO A 54 4.24 1.44 12.36
N PRO A 55 5.38 1.40 13.08
CA PRO A 55 6.69 1.76 12.55
C PRO A 55 7.12 0.90 11.36
N ASN A 56 6.52 -0.28 11.16
CA ASN A 56 6.78 -1.15 10.00
C ASN A 56 6.51 -0.47 8.64
N ILE A 57 5.68 0.57 8.58
CA ILE A 57 5.54 1.37 7.34
C ILE A 57 6.87 2.01 6.92
N ALA A 58 7.77 2.28 7.88
CA ALA A 58 9.08 2.84 7.63
C ALA A 58 10.05 1.87 6.95
N ASP A 59 9.75 0.57 6.94
CA ASP A 59 10.54 -0.45 6.22
C ASP A 59 10.40 -0.29 4.69
N LEU A 60 9.29 0.30 4.24
CA LEU A 60 9.03 0.59 2.84
C LEU A 60 9.78 1.86 2.42
N VAL A 61 11.09 1.74 2.22
CA VAL A 61 11.98 2.86 1.88
C VAL A 61 11.64 3.56 0.55
N ASN A 62 10.99 2.85 -0.36
CA ASN A 62 10.54 3.39 -1.65
C ASN A 62 9.09 3.87 -1.64
N LEU A 63 8.41 3.85 -0.48
CA LEU A 63 7.03 4.29 -0.39
C LEU A 63 6.93 5.79 -0.60
N GLU A 64 6.24 6.21 -1.65
CA GLU A 64 6.00 7.61 -1.98
C GLU A 64 4.65 8.09 -1.41
N VAL A 65 3.63 7.22 -1.46
CA VAL A 65 2.26 7.57 -1.09
C VAL A 65 1.65 6.49 -0.20
N ALA A 66 1.13 6.88 0.95
CA ALA A 66 0.33 6.03 1.83
C ALA A 66 -1.00 6.72 2.13
N LEU A 67 -2.10 6.13 1.67
CA LEU A 67 -3.46 6.59 1.95
C LEU A 67 -4.10 5.61 2.92
N TYR A 68 -4.47 6.06 4.11
CA TYR A 68 -5.23 5.25 5.07
C TYR A 68 -6.36 6.10 5.66
N THR A 69 -7.50 5.48 5.91
CA THR A 69 -8.61 6.16 6.59
C THR A 69 -8.31 6.23 8.08
N PHE A 70 -7.73 7.34 8.53
CA PHE A 70 -7.56 7.59 9.95
C PHE A 70 -8.86 8.16 10.52
N PHE A 71 -9.63 7.32 11.22
CA PHE A 71 -10.78 7.79 11.97
C PHE A 71 -10.26 8.45 13.26
N PHE A 72 -9.93 9.74 13.19
CA PHE A 72 -9.62 10.57 14.35
C PHE A 72 -10.91 10.68 15.18
N ARG A 73 -11.18 9.67 16.02
CA ARG A 73 -12.20 9.76 17.05
C ARG A 73 -11.65 10.71 18.11
N LYS A 74 -11.94 12.00 17.90
CA LYS A 74 -11.76 13.05 18.89
C LYS A 74 -12.32 12.56 20.24
N ILE A 75 -11.45 12.54 21.25
CA ILE A 75 -11.84 12.58 22.66
C ILE A 75 -12.35 14.00 22.97
#